data_AF-A0A8T4NFF2-F1
#
_entry.id   AF-A0A8T4NFF2-F1
#
_cell.length_a   1.000
_cell.length_b   1.000
_cell.length_c   1.000
_cell.angle_alpha   90.00
_cell.angle_beta   90.00
_cell.angle_gamma   90.00
#
_symmetry.space_group_name_H-M   'P 1'
#
loop_
_entity.id
_entity.type
_entity.pdbx_description
1 polymer ?
#
loop_
_entity_poly.entity_id
_entity_poly.type
_entity_poly.pdbx_seq_one_letter_code
_entity_poly.pdbx_strand_id
1 'polypeptide(L)' 'MQIDTTKMSSRGQVVIPVDMRKDIKEGEKLIVIRKDDEIILKKNISEWTLLSEKSLAKTWLNKEEDEAWKDL' A
#
# COMPACT_ATOMS: atom_id res chain seq x y z
N MET A 1 10.35 15.69 4.38
CA MET A 1 9.00 15.79 3.80
C MET A 1 9.11 16.63 2.54
N GLN A 2 8.79 16.07 1.36
CA GLN A 2 8.73 16.83 0.10
C GLN A 2 7.26 16.97 -0.31
N ILE A 3 6.86 18.18 -0.70
CA ILE A 3 5.51 18.51 -1.14
C ILE A 3 5.64 19.28 -2.45
N ASP A 4 4.85 18.90 -3.45
CA ASP A 4 4.81 19.56 -4.76
C ASP A 4 3.37 19.50 -5.29
N THR A 5 3.05 20.36 -6.25
CA THR A 5 1.73 20.42 -6.88
C THR A 5 1.84 20.03 -8.34
N THR A 6 0.99 19.09 -8.76
CA THR A 6 0.86 18.66 -10.16
C THR A 6 -0.54 18.95 -10.66
N LYS A 7 -0.72 19.01 -11.97
CA LYS A 7 -2.04 19.17 -12.60
C LYS A 7 -2.49 17.88 -13.26
N MET A 8 -3.79 17.65 -13.25
CA MET A 8 -4.40 16.56 -14.00
C MET A 8 -4.36 16.89 -15.50
N SER A 9 -3.94 15.94 -16.32
CA SER A 9 -4.03 16.05 -17.77
C SER A 9 -5.47 15.90 -18.25
N SER A 10 -5.75 16.26 -19.51
CA SER A 10 -7.08 16.07 -20.12
C SER A 10 -7.56 14.61 -20.14
N ARG A 11 -6.64 13.65 -20.00
CA ARG A 11 -6.94 12.21 -19.93
C ARG A 11 -7.03 11.67 -18.51
N GLY A 12 -7.05 12.54 -17.49
CA GLY A 12 -7.10 12.13 -16.09
C GLY A 12 -5.77 11.62 -15.52
N GLN A 13 -4.65 11.86 -16.19
CA GLN A 13 -3.33 11.40 -15.72
C GLN A 13 -2.70 12.47 -14.83
N VAL A 14 -2.07 12.05 -13.73
CA VAL A 14 -1.24 12.91 -12.88
C VAL A 14 0.23 12.51 -13.01
N VAL A 15 1.14 13.49 -12.98
CA VAL A 15 2.58 13.26 -13.12
C VAL A 15 3.23 13.28 -11.74
N ILE A 16 3.99 12.23 -11.41
CA ILE A 16 4.87 12.22 -10.24
C ILE A 16 6.14 13.03 -10.60
N PRO A 17 6.53 14.06 -9.82
CA PRO A 17 7.74 14.83 -10.06
C PRO A 17 9.00 13.96 -10.13
N VAL A 18 10.01 14.39 -10.92
CA VAL A 18 11.24 13.60 -11.15
C VAL A 18 11.97 13.29 -9.85
N ASP A 19 12.06 14.26 -8.94
CA ASP A 19 12.76 14.08 -7.67
C ASP A 19 12.07 13.10 -6.71
N MET A 20 10.76 12.90 -6.87
CA MET A 20 9.95 11.95 -6.11
C MET A 20 9.90 10.55 -6.75
N ARG A 21 10.42 10.38 -7.97
CA ARG A 21 10.42 9.11 -8.72
C ARG A 21 11.61 8.20 -8.43
N LYS A 22 12.58 8.62 -7.61
CA LYS A 22 13.88 7.93 -7.45
C LYS A 22 13.77 6.42 -7.17
N ASP A 23 12.75 5.99 -6.44
CA ASP A 23 12.53 4.60 -6.05
C ASP A 23 11.41 3.89 -6.83
N ILE A 24 10.89 4.51 -7.90
CA ILE A 24 9.81 3.97 -8.75
C ILE A 24 10.38 3.75 -10.15
N LYS A 25 10.40 2.51 -10.61
CA LYS A 25 10.90 2.18 -11.94
C LYS A 25 9.79 2.26 -12.99
N GLU A 26 10.18 2.48 -14.23
CA GLU A 26 9.25 2.42 -15.36
C GLU A 26 8.63 1.01 -15.46
N GLY A 27 7.32 0.96 -15.74
CA GLY A 27 6.54 -0.28 -15.78
C GLY A 27 6.17 -0.86 -14.41
N GLU A 28 6.67 -0.28 -13.31
CA GLU A 28 6.30 -0.70 -11.96
C GLU A 28 4.84 -0.36 -11.67
N LYS A 29 4.08 -1.36 -11.20
CA LYS A 29 2.69 -1.14 -10.77
C LYS A 29 2.69 -0.41 -9.43
N LEU A 30 1.71 0.48 -9.23
CA LEU A 30 1.47 1.14 -7.96
C LEU A 30 0.07 0.77 -7.46
N ILE A 31 -0.09 0.73 -6.15
CA ILE A 31 -1.39 0.56 -5.52
C ILE A 31 -2.03 1.94 -5.42
N VAL A 32 -3.27 2.06 -5.93
CA VAL A 32 -4.07 3.28 -5.85
C VAL A 32 -5.22 3.04 -4.88
N ILE A 33 -5.29 3.84 -3.82
CA ILE A 33 -6.34 3.77 -2.80
C ILE A 33 -7.07 5.10 -2.80
N ARG A 34 -8.40 5.07 -2.84
CA ARG A 34 -9.24 6.25 -2.59
C ARG A 34 -9.79 6.19 -1.17
N LYS A 35 -9.58 7.25 -0.41
CA LYS A 35 -10.13 7.42 0.93
C LYS A 35 -10.73 8.81 1.02
N ASP A 36 -12.05 8.88 1.08
CA ASP A 36 -12.80 10.15 1.12
C ASP A 36 -12.38 11.07 -0.05
N ASP A 37 -11.77 12.21 0.28
CA ASP A 37 -11.26 13.22 -0.66
C ASP A 37 -9.76 13.06 -1.01
N GLU A 38 -9.14 11.96 -0.57
CA GLU A 38 -7.73 11.67 -0.79
C GLU A 38 -7.53 10.50 -1.78
N ILE A 39 -6.50 10.64 -2.63
CA ILE A 39 -5.96 9.54 -3.43
C ILE A 39 -4.56 9.24 -2.92
N ILE A 40 -4.37 8.04 -2.42
CA ILE A 40 -3.09 7.56 -1.88
C ILE A 40 -2.47 6.61 -2.90
N LEU A 41 -1.28 6.96 -3.36
CA LEU A 41 -0.43 6.08 -4.16
C LEU A 41 0.60 5.41 -3.26
N LYS A 42 0.65 4.08 -3.28
CA LYS A 42 1.67 3.30 -2.56
C LYS A 42 2.49 2.50 -3.55
N LYS A 43 3.78 2.38 -3.28
CA LYS A 43 4.64 1.42 -3.98
C LYS A 43 4.05 0.03 -3.83
N ASN A 44 4.03 -0.74 -4.91
CA ASN A 44 3.44 -2.07 -4.85
C ASN A 44 4.24 -2.94 -3.88
N ILE A 45 3.52 -3.54 -2.95
CA ILE A 45 4.04 -4.55 -2.05
C ILE A 45 4.01 -5.85 -2.85
N SER A 46 5.04 -6.70 -2.74
CA SER A 46 5.04 -7.95 -3.49
C SER A 46 3.76 -8.74 -3.19
N GLU A 47 3.16 -9.37 -4.19
CA GLU A 47 1.98 -10.24 -4.02
C GLU A 47 2.23 -11.25 -2.89
N TRP A 48 3.46 -11.74 -2.80
CA TRP A 48 3.94 -12.64 -1.76
C TRP A 48 3.85 -12.06 -0.35
N THR A 49 4.18 -10.78 -0.19
CA THR A 49 4.11 -10.08 1.10
C THR A 49 2.65 -9.94 1.53
N LEU A 50 1.75 -9.53 0.63
CA LEU A 50 0.31 -9.46 0.92
C LEU A 50 -0.28 -10.84 1.26
N LEU A 51 0.14 -11.89 0.56
CA LEU A 51 -0.26 -13.27 0.83
C LEU A 51 0.29 -13.77 2.16
N SER A 52 1.54 -13.44 2.50
CA SER A 52 2.15 -13.80 3.78
C SER A 52 1.42 -13.12 4.94
N GLU A 53 1.08 -11.83 4.84
CA GLU A 53 0.29 -11.15 5.87
C GLU A 53 -1.08 -11.78 6.06
N LYS A 54 -1.78 -12.11 4.98
CA LYS A 54 -3.08 -12.81 5.06
C LYS A 54 -2.96 -14.22 5.63
N SER A 55 -1.90 -14.95 5.27
CA SER A 55 -1.66 -16.30 5.78
C SER A 55 -1.31 -16.28 7.26
N LEU A 56 -0.49 -15.32 7.70
CA LEU A 56 -0.14 -15.12 9.10
C LEU A 56 -1.38 -14.63 9.87
N ALA A 57 -2.13 -13.64 9.39
CA ALA A 57 -3.33 -13.20 10.08
C ALA A 57 -4.34 -14.33 10.38
N LYS A 58 -4.41 -15.34 9.51
CA LYS A 58 -5.24 -16.54 9.75
C LYS A 58 -4.71 -17.45 10.86
N THR A 59 -3.39 -17.56 11.02
CA THR A 59 -2.81 -18.40 12.08
C THR A 59 -2.88 -17.72 13.44
N TRP A 60 -2.70 -16.39 13.48
CA TRP A 60 -2.72 -15.59 14.71
C TRP A 60 -4.14 -15.27 15.23
N LEU A 61 -5.18 -15.31 14.39
CA LEU A 61 -6.59 -15.11 14.78
C LEU A 61 -7.33 -16.44 14.97
N ASN A 62 -6.66 -17.44 15.54
CA ASN A 62 -7.32 -18.69 15.88
C ASN A 62 -7.81 -18.60 17.33
N LYS A 63 -9.07 -18.99 17.56
CA LYS A 63 -9.70 -18.95 18.89
C LYS A 63 -8.96 -19.79 19.92
N GLU A 64 -8.23 -20.82 19.51
CA GLU A 64 -7.53 -21.73 20.41
C GLU A 64 -6.28 -21.08 21.02
N GLU A 65 -5.55 -20.28 20.23
CA GLU A 65 -4.42 -19.47 20.70
C GLU A 65 -4.91 -18.35 21.62
N ASP A 66 -5.96 -17.61 21.26
CA ASP A 66 -6.56 -16.60 22.13
C ASP A 66 -6.99 -17.18 23.50
N GLU A 67 -7.49 -18.42 23.56
CA GLU A 67 -7.78 -19.10 24.83
C GLU A 67 -6.49 -19.54 25.56
N ALA A 68 -5.46 -19.97 24.84
CA ALA A 68 -4.18 -20.41 25.43
C ALA A 68 -3.36 -19.27 26.05
N TRP A 69 -3.54 -18.02 25.60
CA TRP A 69 -2.88 -16.83 26.15
C TRP A 69 -3.69 -16.11 27.24
N LYS A 70 -4.92 -16.53 27.56
CA LYS A 70 -5.75 -15.88 28.60
C LYS A 70 -5.25 -16.09 30.04
N ASP A 71 -4.52 -17.18 30.26
CA ASP A 71 -4.08 -17.61 31.61
C ASP A 71 -2.59 -17.33 31.88
N LEU A 72 -1.95 -16.49 31.06
CA LEU A 72 -0.53 -16.10 31.13
C LEU A 72 -0.41 -14.62 31.49
#